data_AF-A0A6B2DGD4-F1
#
_entry.id   AF-A0A6B2DGD4-F1
#
_cell.length_a   1.000
_cell.length_b   1.000
_cell.length_c   1.000
_cell.angle_alpha   90.00
_cell.angle_beta   90.00
_cell.angle_gamma   90.00
#
_symmetry.space_group_name_H-M   'P 1'
#
loop_
_entity.id
_entity.type
_entity.pdbx_description
1 polymer ?
#
loop_
_entity_poly.entity_id
_entity_poly.type
_entity_poly.pdbx_seq_one_letter_code
_entity_poly.pdbx_strand_id
1 'polypeptide(L)' 'MDFTLDDTQSEIAALAAKVLGAEDDPWRALAGAGLLALALPADLDGDGLGVAEVAQVL' A
#
# COMPACT_ATOMS: atom_id res chain seq x y z
N MET A 1 -3.26 -24.83 -2.57
CA MET A 1 -2.89 -23.59 -1.87
C MET A 1 -2.36 -22.66 -2.94
N ASP A 2 -2.94 -21.47 -3.06
CA ASP A 2 -2.55 -20.48 -4.06
C ASP A 2 -1.72 -19.40 -3.36
N PHE A 3 -0.57 -19.08 -3.93
CA PHE A 3 0.38 -18.09 -3.40
C PHE A 3 0.62 -16.95 -4.39
N THR A 4 -0.17 -16.89 -5.46
CA THR A 4 -0.13 -15.78 -6.40
C THR A 4 -0.78 -14.55 -5.77
N LEU A 5 -0.16 -13.39 -5.99
CA LEU A 5 -0.77 -12.12 -5.62
C LEU A 5 -1.93 -11.85 -6.57
N ASP A 6 -3.01 -11.31 -6.04
CA ASP A 6 -4.06 -10.75 -6.88
C ASP A 6 -3.62 -9.40 -7.50
N ASP A 7 -4.46 -8.88 -8.38
CA ASP A 7 -4.20 -7.63 -9.08
C ASP A 7 -4.06 -6.45 -8.09
N THR A 8 -4.87 -6.41 -7.04
CA THR A 8 -4.84 -5.34 -6.02
C THR A 8 -3.51 -5.36 -5.29
N GLN A 9 -3.09 -6.54 -4.83
CA GLN A 9 -1.82 -6.74 -4.13
C GLN A 9 -0.63 -6.40 -5.04
N SER A 10 -0.69 -6.78 -6.31
CA SER A 10 0.36 -6.48 -7.29
C SER A 10 0.48 -4.97 -7.56
N GLU A 11 -0.64 -4.26 -7.66
CA GLU A 11 -0.69 -2.81 -7.84
C GLU A 11 -0.11 -2.06 -6.63
N ILE A 12 -0.49 -2.47 -5.41
CA ILE A 12 0.03 -1.88 -4.17
C ILE A 12 1.54 -2.09 -4.08
N ALA A 13 2.03 -3.30 -4.33
CA ALA A 13 3.46 -3.62 -4.30
C ALA A 13 4.24 -2.77 -5.32
N ALA A 14 3.72 -2.62 -6.54
CA ALA A 14 4.34 -1.82 -7.58
C ALA A 14 4.38 -0.32 -7.21
N LEU A 15 3.31 0.21 -6.63
CA LEU A 15 3.26 1.60 -6.18
C LEU A 15 4.23 1.85 -5.01
N ALA A 16 4.24 0.97 -4.01
CA ALA A 16 5.17 1.06 -2.88
C ALA A 16 6.63 1.06 -3.37
N ALA A 17 7.00 0.13 -4.26
CA ALA A 17 8.34 0.06 -4.83
C ALA A 17 8.72 1.34 -5.60
N LYS A 18 7.79 1.91 -6.37
CA LYS A 18 8.01 3.16 -7.10
C LYS A 18 8.26 4.35 -6.17
N VAL A 19 7.45 4.48 -5.12
CA VAL A 19 7.50 5.60 -4.17
C VAL A 19 8.77 5.52 -3.31
N LEU A 20 9.11 4.33 -2.83
CA LEU A 20 10.32 4.08 -2.03
C LEU A 20 11.61 4.26 -2.84
N GLY A 21 11.57 4.05 -4.16
CA GLY A 21 12.72 4.28 -5.03
C GLY A 21 12.97 5.74 -5.42
N ALA A 22 12.05 6.65 -5.12
CA ALA A 22 12.06 8.03 -5.64
C ALA A 22 12.41 9.11 -4.60
N GLU A 23 12.16 8.87 -3.30
CA GLU A 23 12.36 9.87 -2.24
C GLU A 23 13.33 9.40 -1.15
N ASP A 24 14.07 10.36 -0.57
CA ASP A 24 14.97 10.14 0.57
C ASP A 24 14.22 9.92 1.90
N ASP A 25 12.95 10.34 1.98
CA ASP A 25 12.07 10.13 3.15
C ASP A 25 10.94 9.13 2.80
N PRO A 26 11.18 7.82 3.03
CA PRO A 26 10.24 6.78 2.62
C PRO A 26 8.90 6.87 3.33
N TRP A 27 8.86 7.29 4.59
CA TRP A 27 7.63 7.36 5.36
C TRP A 27 6.71 8.48 4.87
N ARG A 28 7.29 9.65 4.61
CA ARG A 28 6.53 10.76 4.03
C ARG A 28 6.05 10.44 2.62
N ALA A 29 6.88 9.75 1.83
CA ALA A 29 6.52 9.35 0.48
C ALA A 29 5.36 8.35 0.46
N LEU A 30 5.40 7.31 1.32
CA LEU A 30 4.29 6.37 1.49
C LEU A 30 3.00 7.06 1.97
N ALA A 31 3.11 7.99 2.93
CA ALA A 31 1.98 8.76 3.41
C ALA A 31 1.35 9.64 2.30
N GLY A 32 2.18 10.32 1.51
CA GLY A 32 1.73 11.14 0.38
C GLY A 32 1.09 10.33 -0.75
N ALA A 33 1.45 9.05 -0.87
CA ALA A 33 0.84 8.11 -1.81
C ALA A 33 -0.41 7.40 -1.25
N GLY A 34 -0.83 7.69 0.00
CA GLY A 34 -1.99 7.07 0.64
C GLY A 34 -1.75 5.64 1.16
N LEU A 35 -0.56 5.07 0.98
CA LEU A 35 -0.24 3.68 1.32
C LEU A 35 -0.30 3.37 2.82
N LEU A 36 -0.34 4.39 3.68
CA LEU A 36 -0.51 4.23 5.12
C LEU A 36 -1.99 4.23 5.56
N ALA A 37 -2.92 4.55 4.66
CA ALA A 37 -4.36 4.61 4.92
C ALA A 37 -5.13 3.39 4.39
N LEU A 38 -4.43 2.39 3.81
CA LEU A 38 -5.05 1.23 3.16
C LEU A 38 -6.06 0.51 4.07
N ALA A 39 -5.76 0.33 5.36
CA ALA A 39 -6.64 -0.34 6.32
C ALA A 39 -7.69 0.57 6.97
N LEU A 40 -7.63 1.88 6.77
CA LEU A 40 -8.58 2.81 7.37
C LEU A 40 -9.93 2.70 6.64
N PRO A 41 -11.06 2.82 7.36
CA PRO A 41 -12.36 2.90 6.72
C PRO A 41 -12.51 4.20 5.93
N ALA A 42 -13.40 4.21 4.95
CA ALA A 42 -13.67 5.37 4.10
C ALA A 42 -14.10 6.63 4.87
N ASP A 43 -14.77 6.49 6.02
CA ASP A 43 -15.15 7.62 6.88
C ASP A 43 -13.94 8.34 7.51
N LEU A 44 -12.75 7.72 7.43
CA LEU A 44 -11.46 8.27 7.84
C LEU A 44 -10.52 8.50 6.64
N ASP A 45 -11.08 8.64 5.44
CA ASP A 45 -10.35 8.83 4.17
C ASP A 45 -9.36 7.67 3.86
N GLY A 46 -9.73 6.42 4.19
CA GLY A 46 -8.96 5.22 3.85
C GLY A 46 -9.66 4.29 2.86
N ASP A 47 -8.96 3.22 2.46
CA ASP A 47 -9.39 2.30 1.41
C ASP A 47 -10.14 1.05 1.93
N GLY A 48 -10.16 0.83 3.26
CA GLY A 48 -10.87 -0.27 3.90
C GLY A 48 -10.35 -1.66 3.56
N LEU A 49 -9.08 -1.76 3.13
CA LEU A 49 -8.43 -2.99 2.70
C LEU A 49 -7.97 -3.87 3.87
N GLY A 50 -7.74 -5.14 3.57
CA GLY A 50 -7.34 -6.15 4.54
C GLY A 50 -5.83 -6.20 4.79
N VAL A 51 -5.46 -7.08 5.71
CA VAL A 51 -4.05 -7.29 6.09
C VAL A 51 -3.20 -7.81 4.92
N ALA A 52 -3.80 -8.54 3.99
CA ALA A 52 -3.08 -9.08 2.83
C ALA A 52 -2.59 -7.97 1.88
N GLU A 53 -3.40 -6.92 1.69
CA GLU A 53 -3.07 -5.75 0.90
C GLU A 53 -2.06 -4.86 1.64
N VAL A 54 -2.26 -4.63 2.95
CA VAL A 54 -1.33 -3.86 3.79
C VAL A 54 0.06 -4.49 3.82
N ALA A 55 0.15 -5.82 3.84
CA ALA A 55 1.42 -6.53 3.85
C ALA A 55 2.29 -6.27 2.62
N GLN A 56 1.72 -5.78 1.52
CA GLN A 56 2.50 -5.46 0.30
C GLN A 56 3.33 -4.17 0.43
N VAL A 57 3.10 -3.37 1.48
CA VAL A 57 3.83 -2.12 1.77
C VAL A 57 5.00 -2.35 2.75
N LEU A 58 5.00 -3.48 3.47
CA LEU A 58 5.95 -3.80 4.54
C LEU A 58 7.19 -4.57 4.07
#